data_AF-A0A929GXQ2-F1
#
_entry.id   AF-A0A929GXQ2-F1
#
_cell.length_a   1.000
_cell.length_b   1.000
_cell.length_c   1.000
_cell.angle_alpha   90.00
_cell.angle_beta   90.00
_cell.angle_gamma   90.00
#
_symmetry.space_group_name_H-M   'P 1'
#
loop_
_entity.id
_entity.type
_entity.pdbx_description
1 polymer ?
#
loop_
_entity_poly.entity_id
_entity_poly.type
_entity_poly.pdbx_seq_one_letter_code
_entity_poly.pdbx_strand_id
1 'polypeptide(L)'
;MALSKEQIAQISSELIEAENSCVSIVALTDRFKEVSYEDAYAIQLKTFDTRVKSGAVIVGKKIGLTSRAMQDQFGIREPDYGIIIDSMVAREGAPLPMSSLILPR
;
A
#
# COMPACT_ATOMS: atom_id res chain seq x y z
N MET A 1 -1.58 6.25 20.19
CA MET A 1 -0.59 7.32 19.91
C MET A 1 -0.13 7.17 18.47
N ALA A 2 0.16 8.28 17.76
CA ALA A 2 0.69 8.23 16.40
C ALA A 2 2.04 7.49 16.33
N LEU A 3 2.30 6.81 15.22
CA LEU A 3 3.56 6.08 15.01
C LEU A 3 4.74 7.04 14.92
N SER A 4 5.89 6.62 15.44
CA SER A 4 7.13 7.39 15.30
C SER A 4 7.63 7.39 13.86
N LYS A 5 8.48 8.36 13.50
CA LYS A 5 9.09 8.42 12.16
C LYS A 5 9.92 7.17 11.85
N GLU A 6 10.58 6.63 12.86
CA GLU A 6 11.37 5.40 12.78
C GLU A 6 10.46 4.19 12.52
N GLN A 7 9.32 4.09 13.22
CA GLN A 7 8.34 3.03 12.98
C GLN A 7 7.76 3.11 11.57
N ILE A 8 7.43 4.32 11.10
CA ILE A 8 6.94 4.54 9.73
C ILE A 8 7.98 4.12 8.69
N ALA A 9 9.25 4.49 8.87
CA ALA A 9 10.34 4.10 7.97
C ALA A 9 10.59 2.59 7.97
N GLN A 10 10.50 1.96 9.15
CA GLN A 10 10.66 0.52 9.31
C GLN A 10 9.54 -0.25 8.59
N ILE A 11 8.28 0.10 8.86
CA ILE A 11 7.11 -0.53 8.21
C ILE A 11 7.16 -0.32 6.69
N SER A 12 7.55 0.88 6.24
CA SER A 12 7.74 1.17 4.82
C SER A 12 8.76 0.22 4.18
N SER A 13 9.88 -0.03 4.84
CA SER A 13 10.91 -0.96 4.37
C SER A 13 10.41 -2.40 4.34
N GLU A 14 9.67 -2.82 5.37
CA GLU A 14 9.05 -4.15 5.43
C GLU A 14 8.03 -4.37 4.31
N LEU A 15 7.22 -3.37 3.96
CA LEU A 15 6.26 -3.46 2.87
C LEU A 15 6.94 -3.55 1.50
N ILE A 16 8.04 -2.82 1.29
CA ILE A 16 8.84 -2.92 0.06
C ILE A 16 9.44 -4.32 -0.05
N GLU A 17 10.02 -4.84 1.03
CA GLU A 17 10.60 -6.18 1.05
C GLU A 17 9.56 -7.27 0.84
N ALA A 18 8.37 -7.12 1.45
CA ALA A 18 7.25 -8.03 1.25
C ALA A 18 6.80 -8.13 -0.22
N GLU A 19 6.75 -6.99 -0.93
CA GLU A 19 6.44 -6.96 -2.35
C GLU A 19 7.55 -7.63 -3.18
N ASN A 20 8.82 -7.33 -2.89
CA ASN A 20 9.96 -7.88 -3.63
C ASN A 20 10.12 -9.40 -3.43
N SER A 21 9.92 -9.87 -2.20
CA SER A 21 10.07 -11.27 -1.81
C SER A 21 8.80 -12.10 -2.04
N CYS A 22 7.66 -11.45 -2.35
CA CYS A 22 6.35 -12.09 -2.41
C CYS A 22 5.94 -12.81 -1.12
N VAL A 23 6.32 -12.26 0.05
CA VAL A 23 5.97 -12.78 1.37
C VAL A 23 5.21 -11.74 2.17
N SER A 24 4.00 -12.07 2.63
CA SER A 24 3.15 -11.17 3.41
C SER A 24 3.73 -10.88 4.80
N ILE A 25 3.54 -9.66 5.28
CA ILE A 25 3.78 -9.29 6.69
C ILE A 25 2.54 -9.49 7.55
N VAL A 26 2.74 -9.54 8.87
CA VAL A 26 1.64 -9.48 9.84
C VAL A 26 0.90 -8.13 9.71
N ALA A 27 -0.42 -8.17 9.78
CA ALA A 27 -1.26 -6.96 9.69
C ALA A 27 -0.84 -5.91 10.72
N LEU A 28 -0.80 -4.64 10.28
CA LEU A 28 -0.35 -3.55 11.15
C LEU A 28 -1.28 -3.34 12.35
N THR A 29 -2.57 -3.59 12.19
CA THR A 29 -3.58 -3.52 13.27
C THR A 29 -3.38 -4.59 14.35
N ASP A 30 -2.71 -5.70 14.02
CA ASP A 30 -2.38 -6.75 15.00
C ASP A 30 -1.12 -6.37 15.80
N ARG A 31 -0.19 -5.65 15.16
CA ARG A 31 1.07 -5.16 15.75
C ARG A 31 0.88 -3.87 16.56
N PHE A 32 0.01 -2.98 16.09
CA PHE A 32 -0.20 -1.63 16.61
C PHE A 32 -1.69 -1.40 16.86
N LYS A 33 -2.12 -1.50 18.12
CA LYS A 33 -3.54 -1.45 18.50
C LYS A 33 -4.24 -0.12 18.19
N GLU A 34 -3.49 0.96 18.07
CA GLU A 34 -4.02 2.32 17.85
C GLU A 34 -3.51 2.96 16.56
N VAL A 35 -3.17 2.16 15.54
CA VAL A 35 -2.75 2.71 14.24
C VAL A 35 -3.89 3.51 13.61
N SER A 36 -3.63 4.78 13.28
CA SER A 36 -4.64 5.66 12.70
C SER A 36 -4.62 5.65 11.16
N TYR A 37 -5.60 6.32 10.53
CA TYR A 37 -5.58 6.52 9.08
C TYR A 37 -4.43 7.45 8.66
N GLU A 38 -4.11 8.45 9.47
CA GLU A 38 -2.97 9.35 9.26
C GLU A 38 -1.65 8.57 9.28
N ASP A 39 -1.49 7.62 10.21
CA ASP A 39 -0.34 6.73 10.26
C ASP A 39 -0.25 5.87 8.99
N ALA A 40 -1.36 5.27 8.57
CA ALA A 40 -1.43 4.46 7.35
C ALA A 40 -1.04 5.26 6.10
N TYR A 41 -1.53 6.50 5.96
CA TYR A 41 -1.15 7.38 4.86
C TYR A 41 0.29 7.87 4.98
N ALA A 42 0.82 8.10 6.18
CA ALA A 42 2.22 8.44 6.38
C ALA A 42 3.15 7.30 5.95
N ILE A 43 2.79 6.04 6.23
CA ILE A 43 3.48 4.84 5.73
C ILE A 43 3.42 4.79 4.21
N GLN A 44 2.24 4.98 3.59
CA GLN A 44 2.11 5.02 2.13
C GLN A 44 3.05 6.07 1.52
N LEU A 45 3.00 7.31 2.01
CA LEU A 45 3.83 8.40 1.50
C LEU A 45 5.32 8.09 1.65
N LYS A 46 5.75 7.53 2.78
CA LYS A 46 7.14 7.13 2.99
C LYS A 46 7.58 6.02 2.02
N THR A 47 6.72 5.05 1.74
CA THR A 47 6.99 3.96 0.79
C THR A 47 7.18 4.48 -0.62
N PHE A 48 6.27 5.33 -1.09
CA PHE A 48 6.40 5.88 -2.45
C PHE A 48 7.51 6.93 -2.57
N ASP A 49 7.79 7.73 -1.54
CA ASP A 49 8.99 8.59 -1.49
C ASP A 49 10.27 7.77 -1.67
N THR A 50 10.38 6.65 -0.97
CA THR A 50 11.52 5.73 -1.10
C THR A 50 11.62 5.17 -2.52
N ARG A 51 10.51 4.73 -3.13
CA ARG A 51 10.50 4.22 -4.50
C ARG A 51 10.88 5.27 -5.54
N VAL A 52 10.36 6.49 -5.42
CA VAL A 52 10.68 7.60 -6.33
C VAL A 52 12.16 7.98 -6.22
N LYS A 53 12.72 8.01 -5.01
CA LYS A 53 14.16 8.22 -4.80
C LYS A 53 15.01 7.11 -5.42
N SER A 54 14.48 5.89 -5.53
CA SER A 54 15.10 4.77 -6.24
C SER A 54 14.81 4.76 -7.76
N GLY A 55 14.19 5.81 -8.31
CA GLY A 55 14.00 6.00 -9.75
C GLY A 55 12.60 5.64 -10.27
N ALA A 56 11.66 5.22 -9.43
CA ALA A 56 10.29 4.96 -9.87
C ALA A 56 9.58 6.25 -10.30
N VAL A 57 8.70 6.15 -11.31
CA VAL A 57 7.92 7.29 -11.81
C VAL A 57 6.47 7.15 -11.38
N ILE A 58 5.91 8.17 -10.74
CA ILE A 58 4.47 8.22 -10.45
C ILE A 58 3.72 8.49 -11.76
N VAL A 59 2.82 7.57 -12.13
CA VAL A 59 2.03 7.63 -13.36
C VAL A 59 0.53 7.79 -13.12
N GLY A 60 0.09 7.74 -11.86
CA GLY A 60 -1.32 7.96 -11.55
C GLY A 60 -1.67 7.80 -10.08
N LYS A 61 -2.98 7.84 -9.82
CA LYS A 61 -3.59 7.57 -8.51
C LYS A 61 -4.81 6.69 -8.70
N LYS A 62 -5.10 5.85 -7.72
CA LYS A 62 -6.32 5.02 -7.65
C LYS A 62 -7.17 5.45 -6.47
N ILE A 63 -8.49 5.34 -6.61
CA ILE A 63 -9.45 5.52 -5.52
C ILE A 63 -10.12 4.16 -5.29
N GLY A 64 -10.07 3.66 -4.05
CA GLY A 64 -10.69 2.41 -3.65
C GLY A 64 -11.83 2.64 -2.67
N LEU A 65 -12.53 1.56 -2.32
CA LEU A 65 -13.65 1.58 -1.36
C LEU A 65 -14.71 2.65 -1.69
N THR A 66 -15.04 2.83 -2.97
CA THR A 66 -16.03 3.81 -3.45
C THR A 66 -17.48 3.35 -3.28
N SER A 67 -17.71 2.05 -3.04
CA SER A 67 -19.03 1.49 -2.76
C SER A 67 -19.45 1.77 -1.32
N ARG A 68 -20.63 2.38 -1.11
CA ARG A 68 -21.18 2.59 0.23
C ARG A 68 -21.36 1.29 1.02
N ALA A 69 -21.83 0.23 0.36
CA ALA A 69 -22.01 -1.07 1.02
C ALA A 69 -20.68 -1.63 1.55
N MET A 70 -19.59 -1.45 0.81
CA MET A 70 -18.25 -1.84 1.26
C MET A 70 -17.76 -0.91 2.38
N GLN A 71 -18.01 0.40 2.28
CA GLN A 71 -17.66 1.36 3.32
C GLN A 71 -18.33 1.01 4.66
N ASP A 72 -19.63 0.72 4.64
CA ASP A 72 -20.40 0.29 5.81
C ASP A 72 -19.85 -1.02 6.38
N GLN A 73 -19.52 -2.00 5.52
CA GLN A 73 -18.95 -3.29 5.95
C GLN A 73 -17.61 -3.14 6.66
N PHE A 74 -16.76 -2.21 6.22
CA PHE A 74 -15.45 -1.95 6.82
C PHE A 74 -15.48 -0.85 7.90
N GLY A 75 -16.64 -0.26 8.18
CA GLY A 75 -16.80 0.81 9.17
C GLY A 75 -16.06 2.10 8.80
N ILE A 76 -15.81 2.33 7.52
CA ILE A 76 -15.17 3.55 7.00
C ILE A 76 -16.21 4.51 6.43
N ARG A 77 -15.90 5.80 6.41
CA ARG A 77 -16.87 6.85 6.03
C ARG A 77 -16.51 7.58 4.74
N GLU A 78 -15.35 7.27 4.18
CA GLU A 78 -14.86 7.86 2.95
C GLU A 78 -14.03 6.84 2.13
N PRO A 79 -13.90 7.03 0.80
CA PRO A 79 -13.02 6.23 -0.04
C PRO A 79 -11.55 6.34 0.38
N ASP A 80 -10.76 5.32 0.04
CA ASP A 80 -9.29 5.39 0.15
C ASP A 80 -8.64 5.86 -1.16
N TYR A 81 -7.35 6.17 -1.10
CA TYR A 81 -6.56 6.38 -2.31
C TYR A 81 -5.18 5.72 -2.23
N GLY A 82 -4.63 5.40 -3.40
CA GLY A 82 -3.27 4.93 -3.55
C GLY A 82 -2.55 5.57 -4.73
N ILE A 83 -1.23 5.40 -4.76
CA ILE A 83 -0.33 5.91 -5.81
C ILE A 83 -0.03 4.77 -6.78
N ILE A 84 0.02 5.07 -8.08
CA ILE A 84 0.43 4.14 -9.13
C ILE A 84 1.78 4.59 -9.68
N ILE A 85 2.74 3.67 -9.75
CA ILE A 85 4.04 3.88 -10.40
C ILE A 85 4.14 3.10 -11.70
N ASP A 86 5.08 3.49 -12.54
CA ASP A 86 5.39 2.90 -13.85
C ASP A 86 5.47 1.36 -13.83
N SER A 87 6.13 0.77 -12.83
CA SER A 87 6.27 -0.69 -12.71
C SER A 87 4.95 -1.44 -12.47
N MET A 88 3.87 -0.74 -12.10
CA MET A 88 2.56 -1.33 -11.85
C MET A 88 1.67 -1.37 -13.11
N VAL A 89 2.11 -0.75 -14.21
CA VAL A 89 1.31 -0.64 -15.43
C VAL A 89 1.53 -1.86 -16.32
N ALA A 90 0.50 -2.68 -16.45
CA ALA A 90 0.45 -3.77 -17.42
C ALA A 90 -0.14 -3.29 -18.75
N ARG A 91 0.37 -3.84 -19.86
CA ARG A 91 -0.21 -3.59 -21.19
C ARG A 91 -1.39 -4.52 -21.43
N GLU A 92 -2.40 -4.00 -22.12
CA GLU A 92 -3.53 -4.80 -22.56
C GLU A 92 -3.06 -6.01 -23.38
N GLY A 93 -3.62 -7.19 -23.07
CA GLY A 93 -3.27 -8.45 -23.72
C GLY A 93 -1.93 -9.06 -23.31
N ALA A 94 -1.12 -8.40 -22.48
CA ALA A 94 0.12 -8.99 -21.97
C ALA A 94 -0.15 -9.97 -20.83
N PRO A 95 0.53 -11.12 -20.78
CA PRO A 95 0.45 -12.01 -19.63
C PRO A 95 1.07 -11.35 -18.39
N LEU A 96 0.48 -11.61 -17.23
CA LEU A 96 1.01 -11.16 -15.94
C LEU A 96 1.84 -12.27 -15.28
N PRO A 97 3.04 -11.97 -14.75
CA PRO A 97 3.83 -12.94 -14.02
C PRO A 97 3.20 -13.23 -12.65
N MET A 98 2.28 -14.20 -12.58
CA MET A 98 1.56 -14.53 -11.34
C MET A 98 2.48 -14.89 -10.18
N SER A 99 3.68 -15.41 -10.47
CA SER A 99 4.70 -15.71 -9.46
C SER A 99 5.33 -14.48 -8.79
N SER A 100 5.11 -13.27 -9.31
CA SER A 100 5.55 -12.01 -8.69
C SER A 100 4.45 -11.36 -7.85
N LEU A 101 3.35 -12.07 -7.57
CA LEU A 101 2.20 -11.58 -6.83
C LEU A 101 1.89 -12.52 -5.66
N ILE A 102 1.30 -11.99 -4.58
CA ILE A 102 1.04 -12.77 -3.35
C ILE A 102 -0.33 -13.45 -3.40
N LEU A 103 -1.41 -12.68 -3.52
CA LEU A 103 -2.80 -13.18 -3.54
C LEU A 103 -3.70 -12.38 -4.51
N PRO A 104 -3.39 -12.35 -5.82
CA PRO A 104 -4.27 -11.73 -6.82
C PRO A 104 -5.58 -12.53 -6.95
N ARG A 105 -6.71 -11.85 -7.16
CA ARG A 105 -8.04 -12.44 -7.37
C ARG A 105 -8.68 -11.94 -8.65
#